data_AF-A0A087R159-F1
#
_entry.id   AF-A0A087R159-F1
#
_cell.length_a   1.000
_cell.length_b   1.000
_cell.length_c   1.000
_cell.angle_alpha   90.00
_cell.angle_beta   90.00
_cell.angle_gamma   90.00
#
_symmetry.space_group_name_H-M   'P 1'
#
loop_
_entity.id
_entity.type
_entity.pdbx_description
1 polymer ?
#
loop_
_entity_poly.entity_id
_entity_poly.type
_entity_poly.pdbx_seq_one_letter_code
_entity_poly.pdbx_strand_id
1 'polypeptide(L)' 'MESQYLKRCLGTCLKKGLAEVVERRPADPIEYLAHWIYNYRRILDEEEKVDPSRAKK' A
#
# COMPACT_ATOMS: atom_id res chain seq x y z
N MET A 1 -17.93 -1.04 -13.28
CA MET A 1 -17.19 -2.23 -13.72
C MET A 1 -15.68 -2.04 -13.60
N GLU A 2 -15.10 -0.84 -13.70
CA GLU A 2 -13.65 -0.63 -13.47
C GLU A 2 -13.27 -0.26 -12.02
N SER A 3 -14.11 0.52 -11.34
CA SER A 3 -13.84 1.02 -9.98
C SER A 3 -13.73 -0.07 -8.92
N GLN A 4 -14.49 -1.16 -9.06
CA GLN A 4 -14.41 -2.31 -8.15
C GLN A 4 -13.10 -3.09 -8.32
N TYR A 5 -12.62 -3.23 -9.55
CA TYR A 5 -11.34 -3.86 -9.84
C TYR A 5 -10.19 -3.03 -9.23
N LEU A 6 -10.20 -1.72 -9.48
CA LEU A 6 -9.21 -0.80 -8.90
C LEU A 6 -9.22 -0.83 -7.37
N LYS A 7 -10.43 -0.87 -6.77
CA LYS A 7 -10.59 -0.96 -5.31
C LYS A 7 -10.11 -2.29 -4.74
N ARG A 8 -10.25 -3.41 -5.46
CA ARG A 8 -9.72 -4.72 -5.04
C ARG A 8 -8.20 -4.77 -5.13
N CYS A 9 -7.63 -4.35 -6.25
CA CYS A 9 -6.19 -4.47 -6.49
C CYS A 9 -5.37 -3.40 -5.77
N LEU A 10 -5.82 -2.15 -5.78
CA LEU A 10 -5.07 -1.01 -5.28
C LEU A 10 -5.66 -0.40 -4.01
N GLY A 11 -6.88 -0.80 -3.60
CA GLY A 11 -7.55 -0.16 -2.46
C GLY A 11 -6.79 -0.30 -1.15
N THR A 12 -6.24 -1.48 -0.85
CA THR A 12 -5.46 -1.70 0.39
C THR A 12 -4.10 -1.02 0.33
N CYS A 13 -3.43 -1.10 -0.83
CA CYS A 13 -2.15 -0.44 -1.09
C CYS A 13 -2.25 1.08 -0.92
N LEU A 14 -3.18 1.71 -1.65
CA LEU A 14 -3.36 3.16 -1.63
C LEU A 14 -3.79 3.67 -0.25
N LYS A 15 -4.65 2.93 0.48
CA LYS A 15 -5.03 3.33 1.84
C LYS A 15 -3.84 3.41 2.79
N LYS A 16 -2.96 2.40 2.75
CA LYS A 16 -1.75 2.36 3.58
C LYS A 16 -0.75 3.45 3.18
N GLY A 17 -0.47 3.59 1.88
CA GLY A 17 0.44 4.61 1.38
C GLY A 17 -0.04 6.03 1.69
N LEU A 18 -1.35 6.29 1.52
CA LEU A 18 -1.95 7.59 1.88
C LEU A 18 -1.90 7.87 3.38
N ALA A 19 -2.09 6.85 4.23
CA ALA A 19 -1.94 7.01 5.68
C ALA A 19 -0.51 7.45 6.03
N GLU A 20 0.50 6.80 5.46
CA GLU A 20 1.91 7.13 5.69
C GLU A 20 2.29 8.53 5.18
N VAL A 21 1.76 8.94 4.02
CA VAL A 21 1.94 10.30 3.49
C VAL A 21 1.35 11.34 4.44
N VAL A 22 0.15 11.08 4.99
CA VAL A 22 -0.52 12.00 5.93
C VAL A 22 0.24 12.08 7.27
N GLU A 23 0.79 10.96 7.75
CA GLU A 23 1.57 10.91 8.99
C GLU A 23 2.91 11.64 8.84
N ARG A 24 3.64 11.38 7.74
CA ARG A 24 4.99 11.96 7.54
C ARG A 24 4.99 13.38 6.98
N ARG A 25 3.92 13.77 6.28
CA ARG A 25 3.80 15.05 5.54
C ARG A 25 5.09 15.39 4.78
N PRO A 26 5.50 14.53 3.84
CA PRO A 26 6.66 14.82 3.00
C PRO A 26 6.44 16.11 2.20
N ALA A 27 7.54 16.78 1.84
CA ALA A 27 7.49 17.97 0.98
C ALA A 27 6.82 17.67 -0.36
N ASP A 28 7.11 16.49 -0.94
CA ASP A 28 6.54 16.00 -2.19
C ASP A 28 5.73 14.71 -1.98
N PRO A 29 4.41 14.82 -1.68
CA PRO A 29 3.57 13.68 -1.35
C PRO A 29 3.36 12.70 -2.51
N ILE A 30 3.37 13.19 -3.75
CA ILE A 30 3.19 12.35 -4.94
C ILE A 30 4.43 11.47 -5.17
N GLU A 31 5.62 12.06 -5.09
CA GLU A 31 6.88 11.33 -5.27
C GLU A 31 7.10 10.32 -4.13
N TYR A 32 6.85 10.72 -2.88
CA TYR A 32 6.89 9.80 -1.75
C TYR A 32 5.95 8.61 -1.95
N LEU A 33 4.70 8.88 -2.35
CA LEU A 33 3.72 7.82 -2.59
C LEU A 33 4.15 6.89 -3.73
N ALA A 34 4.75 7.41 -4.80
CA ALA A 34 5.28 6.61 -5.90
C ALA A 34 6.39 5.66 -5.41
N HIS A 35 7.36 6.18 -4.65
CA HIS A 35 8.42 5.37 -4.04
C HIS A 35 7.87 4.33 -3.06
N TRP A 36 6.83 4.70 -2.30
CA TRP A 36 6.18 3.80 -1.36
C TRP A 36 5.49 2.64 -2.08
N ILE A 37 4.70 2.94 -3.12
CA ILE A 37 4.02 1.91 -3.94
C ILE A 37 5.03 1.01 -4.65
N TYR A 38 6.15 1.56 -5.13
CA TYR A 38 7.22 0.77 -5.74
C TYR A 38 7.82 -0.25 -4.75
N ASN A 39 7.97 0.14 -3.48
CA ASN A 39 8.45 -0.72 -2.41
C ASN A 39 7.35 -1.59 -1.77
N TYR A 40 6.09 -1.41 -2.14
CA TYR A 40 4.95 -2.06 -1.47
C TYR A 40 4.99 -3.58 -1.55
N ARG A 41 5.47 -4.16 -2.66
CA ARG A 41 5.63 -5.62 -2.79
C ARG A 41 6.56 -6.18 -1.70
N ARG A 42 7.66 -5.48 -1.42
CA ARG A 42 8.60 -5.87 -0.37
C ARG A 42 7.98 -5.73 1.01
N ILE A 43 7.16 -4.70 1.23
CA ILE A 43 6.42 -4.51 2.49
C ILE A 43 5.40 -5.64 2.69
N LEU A 44 4.69 -6.05 1.62
CA LEU A 44 3.75 -7.16 1.67
C LEU A 44 4.42 -8.49 2.02
N ASP A 45 5.56 -8.78 1.39
CA ASP A 45 6.32 -10.01 1.68
C ASP A 45 6.81 -10.04 3.14
N GLU A 46 7.19 -8.88 3.71
CA GLU A 46 7.55 -8.75 5.12
C GLU A 46 6.33 -8.88 6.05
N GLU A 47 5.19 -8.27 5.71
CA GLU A 47 3.93 -8.44 6.45
C GLU A 47 3.44 -9.89 6.44
N GLU A 48 3.62 -10.63 5.33
CA GLU A 48 3.24 -12.04 5.22
C GLU A 48 4.11 -12.94 6.11
N LYS A 49 5.40 -12.62 6.26
CA LYS A 49 6.30 -13.31 7.21
C LYS A 49 5.93 -13.05 8.67
N VAL A 50 5.41 -11.85 8.97
CA VAL A 50 5.03 -11.43 10.32
C VAL A 50 3.64 -11.96 10.71
N ASP A 51 2.71 -12.09 9.76
CA ASP A 51 1.37 -12.65 9.96
C ASP A 51 0.98 -13.63 8.84
N PRO A 52 1.35 -14.93 8.94
CA PRO A 52 1.01 -15.95 7.94
C PRO A 52 -0.49 -16.26 7.88
N SER A 53 -1.28 -15.74 8.82
CA SER A 53 -2.74 -15.86 8.92
C SER A 53 -3.49 -15.19 7.76
N ARG A 54 -2.89 -14.13 7.18
CA ARG A 54 -3.52 -13.27 6.17
C ARG A 54 -3.42 -13.77 4.73
N ALA A 55 -2.51 -14.68 4.44
CA ALA A 55 -2.28 -15.24 3.09
C ALA A 55 -3.41 -16.16 2.58
N LYS A 56 -4.43 -16.46 3.40
CA LYS A 56 -5.47 -17.46 3.12
C LYS A 56 -6.88 -16.89 2.85
N LYS A 57 -7.04 -15.60 2.53
CA LYS A 57 -8.35 -15.01 2.21
C LYS A 57 -8.46 -14.50 0.78
#